data_AF-A0A951CZ04-F1
#
_entry.id   AF-A0A951CZ04-F1
#
_cell.length_a   1.000
_cell.length_b   1.000
_cell.length_c   1.000
_cell.angle_alpha   90.00
_cell.angle_beta   90.00
_cell.angle_gamma   90.00
#
_symmetry.space_group_name_H-M   'P 1'
#
loop_
_entity.id
_entity.type
_entity.pdbx_description
1 polymer ?
#
loop_
_entity_poly.entity_id
_entity_poly.type
_entity_poly.pdbx_seq_one_letter_code
_entity_poly.pdbx_strand_id
1 'polypeptide(L)'
;MASERQIHVGGVPIGGGAPVAVQTMTKTETADLHATMQQIRRVAEAGADIVRVAVPREKDVDALKTIVEDSPIPVIADIHFNYTLALKALDAGAHCVRLNPGNIGGPDKVALVTQRANELGTPLRIGVNSGSLPAHLRELEFENPVEALVTAAVEFVALMERLEFTNFKVSMKSTSVPNTIASNRLLSERIPYPLHLGITEAGTKWSGSLKSAVGLGTLLADGIGDTIRISLSTFHAEEEVKVAWEILKALKLRERGPVLIACPTCGRLQFDMDSVVAEVERRLEQYEDPIEVSVLGCAVNGIGEARHADFGITGAKDMGMIYSRGEPIKKVRTEDLVDELFAEIDKYYAAGKRVVRDEGEAAEAEAWLAEHEDATAMTPERLAALEAAAALDEETSPVAGRRFTRA
;
A
#
# COMPACT_ATOMS: atom_id res chain seq x y z
N MET A 1 -12.68 -10.47 2.06
CA MET A 1 -12.31 -11.41 3.16
C MET A 1 -11.06 -12.14 2.72
N ALA A 2 -10.06 -12.26 3.61
CA ALA A 2 -8.79 -12.95 3.32
C ALA A 2 -9.02 -14.40 2.86
N SER A 3 -8.07 -14.97 2.13
CA SER A 3 -8.16 -16.37 1.68
C SER A 3 -8.35 -17.32 2.86
N GLU A 4 -9.11 -18.39 2.69
CA GLU A 4 -9.37 -19.37 3.77
C GLU A 4 -8.09 -20.11 4.20
N ARG A 5 -7.21 -20.40 3.23
CA ARG A 5 -5.94 -21.07 3.50
C ARG A 5 -4.83 -20.07 3.79
N GLN A 6 -3.84 -20.53 4.56
CA GLN A 6 -2.62 -19.81 4.86
C GLN A 6 -1.40 -20.64 4.46
N ILE A 7 -0.39 -19.98 3.90
CA ILE A 7 0.94 -20.55 3.64
C ILE A 7 2.02 -19.72 4.33
N HIS A 8 3.25 -20.23 4.40
CA HIS A 8 4.41 -19.51 4.92
C HIS A 8 5.51 -19.45 3.86
N VAL A 9 5.93 -18.25 3.48
CA VAL A 9 7.11 -18.04 2.62
C VAL A 9 8.27 -17.66 3.53
N GLY A 10 9.14 -18.63 3.82
CA GLY A 10 10.07 -18.51 4.95
C GLY A 10 9.29 -18.31 6.25
N GLY A 11 9.57 -17.22 6.97
CA GLY A 11 8.83 -16.84 8.18
C GLY A 11 7.57 -15.99 7.94
N VAL A 12 7.27 -15.59 6.70
CA VAL A 12 6.19 -14.63 6.42
C VAL A 12 4.86 -15.36 6.12
N PRO A 13 3.81 -15.18 6.95
CA PRO A 13 2.50 -15.76 6.70
C PRO A 13 1.78 -15.04 5.55
N ILE A 14 1.09 -15.80 4.69
CA ILE A 14 0.31 -15.28 3.55
C ILE A 14 -1.05 -15.99 3.53
N GLY A 15 -2.13 -15.21 3.58
CA GLY A 15 -3.51 -15.72 3.63
C GLY A 15 -4.00 -16.01 5.04
N GLY A 16 -5.22 -16.52 5.17
CA GLY A 16 -5.81 -16.91 6.46
C GLY A 16 -6.04 -15.74 7.43
N GLY A 17 -6.17 -14.52 6.91
CA GLY A 17 -6.30 -13.30 7.72
C GLY A 17 -4.97 -12.67 8.15
N ALA A 18 -3.83 -13.21 7.70
CA ALA A 18 -2.54 -12.56 7.89
C ALA A 18 -2.49 -11.16 7.23
N PRO A 19 -1.70 -10.21 7.78
CA PRO A 19 -1.52 -8.90 7.16
C PRO A 19 -1.01 -9.01 5.71
N VAL A 20 -1.50 -8.15 4.83
CA VAL A 20 -1.12 -8.16 3.41
C VAL A 20 0.39 -7.93 3.28
N ALA A 21 1.10 -8.92 2.77
CA ALA A 21 2.56 -8.84 2.64
C ALA A 21 2.98 -8.05 1.40
N VAL A 22 3.96 -7.17 1.55
CA VAL A 22 4.58 -6.38 0.49
C VAL A 22 5.73 -7.16 -0.13
N GLN A 23 5.67 -7.37 -1.45
CA GLN A 23 6.75 -8.00 -2.21
C GLN A 23 7.29 -7.10 -3.29
N THR A 24 8.57 -7.28 -3.61
CA THR A 24 9.20 -6.68 -4.78
C THR A 24 10.02 -7.71 -5.55
N MET A 25 10.66 -7.29 -6.64
CA MET A 25 11.56 -8.13 -7.43
C MET A 25 12.84 -7.36 -7.73
N THR A 26 13.98 -8.02 -7.54
CA THR A 26 15.28 -7.46 -7.94
C THR A 26 15.31 -7.21 -9.44
N LYS A 27 16.17 -6.26 -9.83
CA LYS A 27 16.37 -5.80 -11.21
C LYS A 27 17.75 -6.16 -11.74
N THR A 28 18.64 -6.60 -10.85
CA THR A 28 20.00 -7.07 -11.15
C THR A 28 19.98 -8.46 -11.77
N GLU A 29 21.06 -8.83 -12.45
CA GLU A 29 21.30 -10.24 -12.78
C GLU A 29 21.61 -11.02 -11.50
N THR A 30 20.85 -12.07 -11.21
CA THR A 30 21.02 -12.86 -9.98
C THR A 30 22.43 -13.43 -9.82
N ALA A 31 23.06 -13.84 -10.92
CA ALA A 31 24.46 -14.27 -10.91
C ALA A 31 25.47 -13.18 -10.46
N ASP A 32 25.12 -11.90 -10.54
CA ASP A 32 25.85 -10.83 -9.86
C ASP A 32 25.41 -10.79 -8.39
N LEU A 33 26.05 -11.65 -7.60
CA LEU A 33 25.76 -11.83 -6.19
C LEU A 33 25.88 -10.50 -5.40
N HIS A 34 26.92 -9.71 -5.68
CA HIS A 34 27.17 -8.48 -4.95
C HIS A 34 26.09 -7.44 -5.21
N ALA A 35 25.79 -7.16 -6.48
CA ALA A 35 24.76 -6.20 -6.84
C ALA A 35 23.37 -6.64 -6.35
N THR A 36 23.07 -7.93 -6.47
CA THR A 36 21.79 -8.50 -6.04
C THR A 36 21.62 -8.42 -4.52
N MET A 37 22.63 -8.81 -3.74
CA MET A 37 22.57 -8.72 -2.28
C MET A 37 22.48 -7.28 -1.78
N GLN A 38 23.17 -6.33 -2.42
CA GLN A 38 23.01 -4.91 -2.09
C GLN A 38 21.58 -4.42 -2.36
N GLN A 39 20.98 -4.81 -3.50
CA GLN A 39 19.60 -4.43 -3.80
C GLN A 39 18.60 -5.08 -2.84
N ILE A 40 18.81 -6.34 -2.45
CA ILE A 40 17.99 -7.04 -1.45
C ILE A 40 17.99 -6.28 -0.12
N ARG A 41 19.16 -5.83 0.36
CA ARG A 41 19.25 -5.03 1.60
C ARG A 41 18.46 -3.72 1.48
N ARG A 42 18.62 -2.98 0.37
CA ARG A 42 17.87 -1.73 0.13
C ARG A 42 16.36 -1.94 0.14
N VAL A 43 15.85 -3.00 -0.49
CA VAL A 43 14.40 -3.26 -0.49
C VAL A 43 13.88 -3.75 0.86
N ALA A 44 14.71 -4.47 1.63
CA ALA A 44 14.38 -4.85 3.00
C ALA A 44 14.32 -3.63 3.93
N GLU A 45 15.28 -2.69 3.82
CA GLU A 45 15.27 -1.40 4.51
C GLU A 45 14.04 -0.56 4.14
N ALA A 46 13.64 -0.57 2.85
CA ALA A 46 12.40 0.06 2.39
C ALA A 46 11.13 -0.64 2.91
N GLY A 47 11.24 -1.80 3.57
CA GLY A 47 10.13 -2.50 4.20
C GLY A 47 9.46 -3.57 3.33
N ALA A 48 10.17 -4.17 2.36
CA ALA A 48 9.66 -5.35 1.68
C ALA A 48 9.64 -6.54 2.64
N ASP A 49 8.51 -7.25 2.74
CA ASP A 49 8.43 -8.48 3.53
C ASP A 49 9.08 -9.66 2.79
N ILE A 50 9.04 -9.68 1.46
CA ILE A 50 9.55 -10.76 0.62
C ILE A 50 10.19 -10.19 -0.66
N VAL A 51 11.31 -10.75 -1.09
CA VAL A 51 11.96 -10.39 -2.36
C VAL A 51 11.90 -11.55 -3.35
N ARG A 52 11.74 -11.23 -4.64
CA ARG A 52 11.85 -12.20 -5.73
C ARG A 52 13.09 -11.94 -6.58
N VAL A 53 13.76 -13.00 -7.00
CA VAL A 53 14.92 -12.95 -7.91
C VAL A 53 14.66 -13.80 -9.15
N ALA A 54 15.14 -13.36 -10.32
CA ALA A 54 15.00 -14.12 -11.56
C ALA A 54 16.04 -15.22 -11.64
N VAL A 55 15.66 -16.45 -12.03
CA VAL A 55 16.62 -17.56 -12.17
C VAL A 55 16.53 -18.14 -13.59
N PRO A 56 17.02 -17.41 -14.61
CA PRO A 56 16.90 -17.85 -16.00
C PRO A 56 17.95 -18.91 -16.41
N ARG A 57 19.08 -19.03 -15.68
CA ARG A 57 20.21 -19.90 -16.05
C ARG A 57 20.79 -20.61 -14.82
N GLU A 58 21.59 -21.63 -15.05
CA GLU A 58 22.27 -22.41 -14.00
C GLU A 58 23.16 -21.55 -13.08
N LYS A 59 23.94 -20.63 -13.65
CA LYS A 59 24.77 -19.71 -12.85
C LYS A 59 23.98 -18.84 -11.86
N ASP A 60 22.68 -18.62 -12.14
CA ASP A 60 21.81 -17.86 -11.25
C ASP A 60 21.36 -18.73 -10.05
N VAL A 61 21.32 -20.07 -10.20
CA VAL A 61 21.11 -21.02 -9.09
C VAL A 61 22.32 -21.04 -8.16
N ASP A 62 23.54 -21.03 -8.73
CA ASP A 62 24.77 -21.05 -7.92
C ASP A 62 24.81 -19.83 -6.97
N ALA A 63 24.45 -18.65 -7.47
CA ALA A 63 24.32 -17.45 -6.66
C ALA A 63 23.11 -17.51 -5.70
N LEU A 64 21.99 -18.10 -6.14
CA LEU A 64 20.77 -18.21 -5.33
C LEU A 64 21.04 -18.89 -3.98
N LYS A 65 21.89 -19.92 -3.94
CA LYS A 65 22.22 -20.63 -2.70
C LYS A 65 22.77 -19.69 -1.62
N THR A 66 23.69 -18.80 -1.98
CA THR A 66 24.23 -17.80 -1.05
C THR A 66 23.23 -16.69 -0.78
N ILE A 67 22.46 -16.27 -1.80
CA ILE A 67 21.43 -15.24 -1.64
C ILE A 67 20.37 -15.66 -0.61
N VAL A 68 19.89 -16.91 -0.65
CA VAL A 68 18.86 -17.36 0.29
C VAL A 68 19.37 -17.45 1.73
N GLU A 69 20.65 -17.76 1.92
CA GLU A 69 21.30 -17.88 3.23
C GLU A 69 21.54 -16.49 3.85
N ASP A 70 22.03 -15.53 3.06
CA ASP A 70 22.45 -14.23 3.55
C ASP A 70 21.35 -13.14 3.49
N SER A 71 20.22 -13.42 2.83
CA SER A 71 19.16 -12.43 2.66
C SER A 71 18.46 -12.12 3.99
N PRO A 72 18.26 -10.83 4.33
CA PRO A 72 17.53 -10.43 5.53
C PRO A 72 16.02 -10.74 5.45
N ILE A 73 15.50 -11.07 4.27
CA ILE A 73 14.07 -11.36 4.02
C ILE A 73 13.90 -12.59 3.12
N PRO A 74 12.77 -13.31 3.19
CA PRO A 74 12.53 -14.48 2.35
C PRO A 74 12.67 -14.20 0.85
N VAL A 75 13.26 -15.16 0.15
CA VAL A 75 13.60 -15.08 -1.27
C VAL A 75 12.75 -16.06 -2.09
N ILE A 76 12.02 -15.53 -3.07
CA ILE A 76 11.29 -16.31 -4.08
C ILE A 76 12.15 -16.45 -5.34
N ALA A 77 12.34 -17.67 -5.83
CA ALA A 77 12.94 -17.93 -7.14
C ALA A 77 11.88 -17.84 -8.25
N ASP A 78 12.12 -17.01 -9.27
CA ASP A 78 11.22 -16.84 -10.42
C ASP A 78 11.66 -17.71 -11.60
N ILE A 79 10.88 -18.76 -11.89
CA ILE A 79 11.16 -19.74 -12.95
C ILE A 79 10.10 -19.60 -14.05
N HIS A 80 10.54 -19.50 -15.30
CA HIS A 80 9.65 -19.32 -16.45
C HIS A 80 9.36 -20.62 -17.22
N PHE A 81 10.40 -21.35 -17.63
CA PHE A 81 10.24 -22.46 -18.59
C PHE A 81 10.90 -23.77 -18.13
N ASN A 82 11.98 -23.70 -17.36
CA ASN A 82 12.79 -24.88 -17.08
C ASN A 82 12.48 -25.48 -15.71
N TYR A 83 11.78 -26.62 -15.69
CA TYR A 83 11.48 -27.36 -14.46
C TYR A 83 12.75 -27.83 -13.72
N THR A 84 13.86 -28.07 -14.43
CA THR A 84 15.12 -28.47 -13.77
C THR A 84 15.69 -27.33 -12.95
N LEU A 85 15.53 -26.08 -13.39
CA LEU A 85 15.91 -24.91 -12.60
C LEU A 85 14.98 -24.72 -11.39
N ALA A 86 13.71 -25.10 -11.49
CA ALA A 86 12.79 -25.10 -10.34
C ALA A 86 13.24 -26.10 -9.27
N LEU A 87 13.56 -27.33 -9.66
CA LEU A 87 14.10 -28.35 -8.74
C LEU A 87 15.39 -27.87 -8.08
N LYS A 88 16.32 -27.31 -8.88
CA LYS A 88 17.57 -26.78 -8.37
C LYS A 88 17.40 -25.57 -7.45
N ALA A 89 16.41 -24.71 -7.72
CA ALA A 89 16.09 -23.57 -6.84
C ALA A 89 15.52 -24.03 -5.50
N LEU A 90 14.69 -25.10 -5.49
CA LEU A 90 14.23 -25.75 -4.26
C LEU A 90 15.43 -26.31 -3.48
N ASP A 91 16.30 -27.06 -4.15
CA ASP A 91 17.50 -27.65 -3.52
C ASP A 91 18.50 -26.60 -3.02
N ALA A 92 18.54 -25.43 -3.66
CA ALA A 92 19.34 -24.29 -3.23
C ALA A 92 18.78 -23.60 -1.97
N GLY A 93 17.56 -23.93 -1.53
CA GLY A 93 16.94 -23.37 -0.34
C GLY A 93 16.02 -22.16 -0.60
N ALA A 94 15.49 -21.99 -1.81
CA ALA A 94 14.51 -20.94 -2.08
C ALA A 94 13.30 -21.07 -1.15
N HIS A 95 12.88 -19.96 -0.54
CA HIS A 95 11.76 -19.93 0.41
C HIS A 95 10.39 -20.08 -0.27
N CYS A 96 10.34 -19.88 -1.58
CA CYS A 96 9.22 -20.17 -2.45
C CYS A 96 9.72 -20.22 -3.89
N VAL A 97 9.06 -21.01 -4.75
CA VAL A 97 9.33 -20.99 -6.19
C VAL A 97 8.08 -20.55 -6.94
N ARG A 98 8.21 -19.54 -7.81
CA ARG A 98 7.15 -19.18 -8.76
C ARG A 98 7.29 -20.00 -10.01
N LEU A 99 6.17 -20.58 -10.45
CA LEU A 99 6.05 -21.31 -11.71
C LEU A 99 4.85 -20.81 -12.51
N ASN A 100 4.87 -21.04 -13.82
CA ASN A 100 3.66 -21.07 -14.64
C ASN A 100 3.51 -22.48 -15.21
N PRO A 101 2.51 -23.27 -14.77
CA PRO A 101 2.27 -24.62 -15.27
C PRO A 101 2.15 -24.73 -16.80
N GLY A 102 1.62 -23.69 -17.46
CA GLY A 102 1.50 -23.65 -18.92
C GLY A 102 2.83 -23.61 -19.67
N ASN A 103 3.91 -23.19 -18.99
CA ASN A 103 5.21 -22.95 -19.61
C ASN A 103 6.30 -23.95 -19.18
N ILE A 104 6.06 -24.75 -18.14
CA ILE A 104 7.10 -25.57 -17.49
C ILE A 104 7.26 -26.99 -18.05
N GLY A 105 6.54 -27.30 -19.14
CA GLY A 105 6.60 -28.60 -19.81
C GLY A 105 5.49 -29.58 -19.42
N GLY A 106 4.38 -29.08 -18.85
CA GLY A 106 3.15 -29.86 -18.64
C GLY A 106 3.00 -30.54 -17.27
N PRO A 107 1.90 -31.28 -17.06
CA PRO A 107 1.52 -31.85 -15.76
C PRO A 107 2.59 -32.73 -15.11
N ASP A 108 3.28 -33.58 -15.89
CA ASP A 108 4.31 -34.47 -15.36
C ASP A 108 5.50 -33.71 -14.77
N LYS A 109 5.85 -32.56 -15.37
CA LYS A 109 6.93 -31.71 -14.87
C LYS A 109 6.51 -30.93 -13.64
N VAL A 110 5.25 -30.47 -13.60
CA VAL A 110 4.66 -29.87 -12.39
C VAL A 110 4.68 -30.89 -11.25
N ALA A 111 4.31 -32.15 -11.51
CA ALA A 111 4.30 -33.23 -10.51
C ALA A 111 5.67 -33.46 -9.86
N LEU A 112 6.75 -33.46 -10.65
CA LEU A 112 8.12 -33.58 -10.13
C LEU A 112 8.47 -32.41 -9.20
N VAL A 113 8.10 -31.19 -9.58
CA VAL A 113 8.39 -29.99 -8.78
C VAL A 113 7.54 -29.95 -7.50
N THR A 114 6.26 -30.31 -7.58
CA THR A 114 5.37 -30.37 -6.39
C THR A 114 5.81 -31.45 -5.42
N GLN A 115 6.25 -32.62 -5.92
CA GLN A 115 6.80 -33.67 -5.08
C GLN A 115 8.01 -33.15 -4.30
N ARG A 116 8.97 -32.55 -5.01
CA ARG A 116 10.18 -32.01 -4.37
C ARG A 116 9.87 -30.87 -3.39
N ALA A 117 8.93 -30.00 -3.74
CA ALA A 117 8.48 -28.92 -2.88
C ALA A 117 7.80 -29.44 -1.60
N ASN A 118 7.00 -30.50 -1.68
CA ASN A 118 6.40 -31.16 -0.52
C ASN A 118 7.45 -31.79 0.40
N GLU A 119 8.45 -32.49 -0.16
CA GLU A 119 9.56 -33.07 0.62
C GLU A 119 10.32 -32.02 1.45
N LEU A 120 10.42 -30.80 0.91
CA LEU A 120 11.13 -29.68 1.54
C LEU A 120 10.20 -28.73 2.33
N GLY A 121 8.89 -28.97 2.30
CA GLY A 121 7.89 -28.05 2.90
C GLY A 121 7.87 -26.65 2.28
N THR A 122 8.40 -26.48 1.06
CA THR A 122 8.54 -25.17 0.40
C THR A 122 7.28 -24.82 -0.39
N PRO A 123 6.68 -23.63 -0.20
CA PRO A 123 5.49 -23.26 -0.96
C PRO A 123 5.80 -22.93 -2.43
N LEU A 124 4.78 -23.03 -3.27
CA LEU A 124 4.85 -22.58 -4.66
C LEU A 124 3.96 -21.36 -4.91
N ARG A 125 4.31 -20.55 -5.91
CA ARG A 125 3.38 -19.57 -6.50
C ARG A 125 3.03 -19.95 -7.92
N ILE A 126 1.75 -20.20 -8.18
CA ILE A 126 1.23 -20.53 -9.51
C ILE A 126 0.77 -19.24 -10.19
N GLY A 127 1.48 -18.83 -11.24
CA GLY A 127 1.23 -17.57 -11.93
C GLY A 127 0.59 -17.74 -13.30
N VAL A 128 -0.61 -17.19 -13.47
CA VAL A 128 -1.31 -17.04 -14.75
C VAL A 128 -1.16 -15.60 -15.23
N ASN A 129 -0.72 -15.43 -16.47
CA ASN A 129 -0.65 -14.13 -17.12
C ASN A 129 -1.40 -14.18 -18.45
N SER A 130 -2.02 -13.07 -18.85
CA SER A 130 -2.74 -12.98 -20.13
C SER A 130 -1.86 -13.35 -21.33
N GLY A 131 -0.59 -12.91 -21.33
CA GLY A 131 0.35 -13.22 -22.42
C GLY A 131 0.84 -14.67 -22.50
N SER A 132 0.44 -15.55 -21.57
CA SER A 132 0.89 -16.95 -21.53
C SER A 132 -0.24 -17.91 -21.20
N LEU A 133 -1.44 -17.64 -21.71
CA LEU A 133 -2.57 -18.54 -21.57
C LEU A 133 -2.35 -19.86 -22.36
N PRO A 134 -2.83 -21.00 -21.85
CA PRO A 134 -2.87 -22.26 -22.59
C PRO A 134 -3.53 -22.11 -23.96
N ALA A 135 -3.01 -22.83 -24.96
CA ALA A 135 -3.47 -22.71 -26.34
C ALA A 135 -4.97 -23.00 -26.52
N HIS A 136 -5.54 -23.91 -25.72
CA HIS A 136 -6.95 -24.27 -25.78
C HIS A 136 -7.90 -23.16 -25.27
N LEU A 137 -7.38 -22.15 -24.58
CA LEU A 137 -8.17 -21.02 -24.07
C LEU A 137 -8.10 -19.78 -24.96
N ARG A 138 -7.40 -19.84 -26.10
CA ARG A 138 -7.23 -18.68 -26.99
C ARG A 138 -8.55 -18.16 -27.57
N GLU A 139 -9.44 -19.05 -27.99
CA GLU A 139 -10.76 -18.64 -28.50
C GLU A 139 -11.55 -17.91 -27.41
N LEU A 140 -11.58 -18.49 -26.20
CA LEU A 140 -12.20 -17.85 -25.04
C LEU A 140 -11.52 -16.54 -24.66
N GLU A 141 -10.20 -16.40 -24.82
CA GLU A 141 -9.49 -15.15 -24.56
C GLU A 141 -9.97 -14.02 -25.47
N PHE A 142 -10.24 -14.30 -26.75
CA PHE A 142 -10.77 -13.30 -27.68
C PHE A 142 -12.20 -12.89 -27.34
N GLU A 143 -13.04 -13.83 -26.90
CA GLU A 143 -14.45 -13.56 -26.57
C GLU A 143 -14.61 -12.93 -25.19
N ASN A 144 -13.90 -13.47 -24.19
CA ASN A 144 -13.97 -13.08 -22.79
C ASN A 144 -12.60 -13.29 -22.10
N PRO A 145 -11.71 -12.28 -22.16
CA PRO A 145 -10.38 -12.34 -21.55
C PRO A 145 -10.39 -12.64 -20.05
N VAL A 146 -11.44 -12.19 -19.34
CA VAL A 146 -11.59 -12.38 -17.89
C VAL A 146 -11.85 -13.86 -17.58
N GLU A 147 -12.83 -14.47 -18.26
CA GLU A 147 -13.15 -15.88 -18.03
C GLU A 147 -12.01 -16.80 -18.46
N ALA A 148 -11.28 -16.47 -19.55
CA ALA A 148 -10.11 -17.23 -19.97
C ALA A 148 -9.01 -17.28 -18.90
N LEU A 149 -8.70 -16.11 -18.30
CA LEU A 149 -7.73 -16.00 -17.21
C LEU A 149 -8.15 -16.81 -15.98
N VAL A 150 -9.41 -16.68 -15.57
CA VAL A 150 -9.95 -17.39 -14.40
C VAL A 150 -9.98 -18.89 -14.65
N THR A 151 -10.40 -19.32 -15.84
CA THR A 151 -10.44 -20.74 -16.24
C THR A 151 -9.05 -21.35 -16.15
N ALA A 152 -8.02 -20.70 -16.71
CA ALA A 152 -6.63 -21.17 -16.60
C ALA A 152 -6.17 -21.31 -15.14
N ALA A 153 -6.50 -20.33 -14.29
CA ALA A 153 -6.13 -20.37 -12.87
C ALA A 153 -6.82 -21.53 -12.14
N VAL A 154 -8.11 -21.75 -12.38
CA VAL A 154 -8.89 -22.85 -11.80
C VAL A 154 -8.38 -24.21 -12.29
N GLU A 155 -8.07 -24.36 -13.58
CA GLU A 155 -7.47 -25.59 -14.13
C GLU A 155 -6.13 -25.92 -13.46
N PHE A 156 -5.29 -24.92 -13.21
CA PHE A 156 -4.02 -25.11 -12.52
C PHE A 156 -4.20 -25.42 -11.04
N VAL A 157 -5.14 -24.76 -10.35
CA VAL A 157 -5.50 -25.09 -8.97
C VAL A 157 -5.95 -26.55 -8.87
N ALA A 158 -6.85 -26.98 -9.75
CA ALA A 158 -7.31 -28.36 -9.81
C ALA A 158 -6.17 -29.35 -10.12
N LEU A 159 -5.18 -28.95 -10.92
CA LEU A 159 -3.96 -29.75 -11.12
C LEU A 159 -3.16 -29.89 -9.82
N MET A 160 -2.92 -28.80 -9.09
CA MET A 160 -2.20 -28.86 -7.81
C MET A 160 -2.92 -29.75 -6.79
N GLU A 161 -4.25 -29.66 -6.73
CA GLU A 161 -5.09 -30.48 -5.85
C GLU A 161 -5.06 -31.97 -6.22
N ARG A 162 -5.09 -32.31 -7.51
CA ARG A 162 -4.88 -33.70 -7.98
C ARG A 162 -3.49 -34.24 -7.65
N LEU A 163 -2.50 -33.37 -7.53
CA LEU A 163 -1.14 -33.69 -7.10
C LEU A 163 -0.99 -33.65 -5.56
N GLU A 164 -2.10 -33.48 -4.83
CA GLU A 164 -2.15 -33.40 -3.36
C GLU A 164 -1.22 -32.31 -2.79
N PHE A 165 -0.94 -31.27 -3.58
CA PHE A 165 -0.10 -30.15 -3.17
C PHE A 165 -0.96 -28.94 -2.85
N THR A 166 -1.03 -28.56 -1.58
CA THR A 166 -1.88 -27.45 -1.11
C THR A 166 -1.10 -26.25 -0.57
N ASN A 167 0.23 -26.35 -0.48
CA ASN A 167 1.11 -25.29 0.00
C ASN A 167 1.44 -24.30 -1.11
N PHE A 168 0.45 -23.62 -1.69
CA PHE A 168 0.68 -22.64 -2.74
C PHE A 168 -0.22 -21.42 -2.66
N LYS A 169 0.20 -20.36 -3.36
CA LYS A 169 -0.59 -19.16 -3.66
C LYS A 169 -0.74 -18.98 -5.16
N VAL A 170 -1.79 -18.28 -5.58
CA VAL A 170 -2.09 -18.03 -7.00
C VAL A 170 -1.87 -16.56 -7.32
N SER A 171 -1.39 -16.26 -8.51
CA SER A 171 -1.42 -14.89 -9.05
C SER A 171 -2.01 -14.89 -10.43
N MET A 172 -2.84 -13.89 -10.72
CA MET A 172 -3.42 -13.69 -12.03
C MET A 172 -3.24 -12.24 -12.45
N LYS A 173 -2.48 -12.01 -13.52
CA LYS A 173 -2.09 -10.66 -13.94
C LYS A 173 -2.49 -10.38 -15.39
N SER A 174 -3.01 -9.18 -15.59
CA SER A 174 -3.27 -8.58 -16.90
C SER A 174 -2.63 -7.18 -16.94
N THR A 175 -2.36 -6.69 -18.15
CA THR A 175 -1.97 -5.28 -18.38
C THR A 175 -3.18 -4.33 -18.26
N SER A 176 -4.40 -4.86 -18.38
CA SER A 176 -5.65 -4.12 -18.21
C SER A 176 -6.08 -4.09 -16.74
N VAL A 177 -6.26 -2.88 -16.20
CA VAL A 177 -6.72 -2.69 -14.81
C VAL A 177 -8.13 -3.24 -14.62
N PRO A 178 -9.14 -2.94 -15.47
CA PRO A 178 -10.48 -3.54 -15.36
C PRO A 178 -10.46 -5.07 -15.39
N ASN A 179 -9.66 -5.68 -16.28
CA ASN A 179 -9.58 -7.14 -16.35
C ASN A 179 -8.94 -7.72 -15.10
N THR A 180 -7.91 -7.07 -14.55
CA THR A 180 -7.27 -7.49 -13.29
C THR A 180 -8.27 -7.49 -12.14
N ILE A 181 -9.08 -6.42 -12.01
CA ILE A 181 -10.10 -6.33 -10.97
C ILE A 181 -11.16 -7.43 -11.16
N ALA A 182 -11.76 -7.51 -12.34
CA ALA A 182 -12.85 -8.45 -12.62
C ALA A 182 -12.41 -9.91 -12.44
N SER A 183 -11.25 -10.27 -12.97
CA SER A 183 -10.71 -11.62 -12.87
C SER A 183 -10.38 -12.00 -11.43
N ASN A 184 -9.70 -11.15 -10.65
CA ASN A 184 -9.35 -11.49 -9.27
C ASN A 184 -10.57 -11.57 -8.35
N ARG A 185 -11.61 -10.73 -8.56
CA ARG A 185 -12.91 -10.88 -7.89
C ARG A 185 -13.50 -12.26 -8.14
N LEU A 186 -13.65 -12.61 -9.42
CA LEU A 186 -14.23 -13.89 -9.80
C LEU A 186 -13.40 -15.09 -9.34
N LEU A 187 -12.06 -14.99 -9.36
CA LEU A 187 -11.18 -16.04 -8.88
C LEU A 187 -11.29 -16.23 -7.35
N SER A 188 -11.40 -15.14 -6.59
CA SER A 188 -11.51 -15.20 -5.13
C SER A 188 -12.76 -15.93 -4.63
N GLU A 189 -13.83 -15.95 -5.44
CA GLU A 189 -15.05 -16.71 -5.15
C GLU A 189 -14.92 -18.21 -5.50
N ARG A 190 -13.93 -18.57 -6.33
CA ARG A 190 -13.78 -19.92 -6.88
C ARG A 190 -12.68 -20.74 -6.22
N ILE A 191 -11.75 -20.13 -5.50
CA ILE A 191 -10.62 -20.83 -4.88
C ILE A 191 -10.36 -20.38 -3.43
N PRO A 192 -9.96 -21.28 -2.52
CA PRO A 192 -9.69 -20.94 -1.12
C PRO A 192 -8.24 -20.50 -0.85
N TYR A 193 -7.39 -20.43 -1.89
CA TYR A 193 -5.94 -20.21 -1.76
C TYR A 193 -5.57 -18.72 -1.75
N PRO A 194 -4.43 -18.35 -1.13
CA PRO A 194 -3.98 -16.97 -1.12
C PRO A 194 -3.72 -16.40 -2.52
N LEU A 195 -4.05 -15.13 -2.70
CA LEU A 195 -3.89 -14.37 -3.94
C LEU A 195 -2.72 -13.39 -3.82
N HIS A 196 -1.77 -13.51 -4.75
CA HIS A 196 -0.73 -12.51 -5.00
C HIS A 196 -1.19 -11.55 -6.10
N LEU A 197 -1.54 -10.33 -5.69
CA LEU A 197 -2.00 -9.29 -6.61
C LEU A 197 -0.84 -8.50 -7.20
N GLY A 198 -1.06 -8.01 -8.41
CA GLY A 198 -0.16 -7.08 -9.07
C GLY A 198 -0.61 -6.81 -10.49
N ILE A 199 -0.38 -5.59 -10.96
CA ILE A 199 -0.61 -5.21 -12.35
C ILE A 199 0.70 -5.43 -13.09
N THR A 200 0.66 -6.18 -14.20
CA THR A 200 1.87 -6.37 -15.02
C THR A 200 2.05 -5.17 -15.94
N GLU A 201 3.32 -4.80 -16.20
CA GLU A 201 3.66 -3.70 -17.13
C GLU A 201 2.94 -2.38 -16.80
N ALA A 202 2.87 -2.00 -15.52
CA ALA A 202 2.10 -0.83 -15.10
C ALA A 202 2.61 0.47 -15.76
N GLY A 203 3.92 0.57 -15.97
CA GLY A 203 4.56 1.67 -16.68
C GLY A 203 5.64 2.35 -15.84
N THR A 204 5.87 3.64 -16.11
CA THR A 204 6.83 4.47 -15.37
C THR A 204 6.41 4.66 -13.91
N LYS A 205 7.29 5.21 -13.06
CA LYS A 205 6.97 5.51 -11.66
C LYS A 205 5.66 6.28 -11.50
N TRP A 206 5.40 7.29 -12.34
CA TRP A 206 4.17 8.09 -12.27
C TRP A 206 2.92 7.29 -12.67
N SER A 207 2.85 6.90 -13.95
CA SER A 207 1.65 6.25 -14.49
C SER A 207 1.42 4.85 -13.92
N GLY A 208 2.50 4.12 -13.63
CA GLY A 208 2.45 2.79 -13.05
C GLY A 208 1.94 2.79 -11.60
N SER A 209 2.32 3.79 -10.81
CA SER A 209 1.82 3.94 -9.43
C SER A 209 0.32 4.23 -9.43
N LEU A 210 -0.15 5.15 -10.29
CA LEU A 210 -1.59 5.46 -10.40
C LEU A 210 -2.41 4.23 -10.83
N LYS A 211 -1.97 3.51 -11.87
CA LYS A 211 -2.65 2.28 -12.30
C LYS A 211 -2.68 1.23 -11.19
N SER A 212 -1.56 1.05 -10.50
CA SER A 212 -1.44 0.08 -9.41
C SER A 212 -2.34 0.45 -8.23
N ALA A 213 -2.39 1.72 -7.85
CA ALA A 213 -3.27 2.22 -6.80
C ALA A 213 -4.75 1.99 -7.15
N VAL A 214 -5.16 2.29 -8.38
CA VAL A 214 -6.55 2.03 -8.83
C VAL A 214 -6.87 0.54 -8.82
N GLY A 215 -6.04 -0.30 -9.44
CA GLY A 215 -6.34 -1.73 -9.57
C GLY A 215 -6.23 -2.51 -8.27
N LEU A 216 -5.11 -2.35 -7.56
CA LEU A 216 -4.85 -3.07 -6.32
C LEU A 216 -5.64 -2.47 -5.16
N GLY A 217 -5.74 -1.14 -5.07
CA GLY A 217 -6.51 -0.48 -4.03
C GLY A 217 -7.99 -0.88 -4.08
N THR A 218 -8.58 -1.01 -5.27
CA THR A 218 -9.96 -1.51 -5.43
C THR A 218 -10.12 -2.93 -4.88
N LEU A 219 -9.25 -3.86 -5.27
CA LEU A 219 -9.31 -5.24 -4.81
C LEU A 219 -9.08 -5.36 -3.31
N LEU A 220 -8.11 -4.61 -2.77
CA LEU A 220 -7.80 -4.58 -1.36
C LEU A 220 -8.94 -3.99 -0.53
N ALA A 221 -9.65 -2.97 -1.03
CA ALA A 221 -10.84 -2.41 -0.39
C ALA A 221 -12.01 -3.42 -0.34
N ASP A 222 -12.12 -4.31 -1.34
CA ASP A 222 -13.04 -5.45 -1.31
C ASP A 222 -12.56 -6.58 -0.36
N GLY A 223 -11.38 -6.41 0.25
CA GLY A 223 -10.74 -7.40 1.10
C GLY A 223 -10.22 -8.61 0.31
N ILE A 224 -9.81 -8.43 -0.94
CA ILE A 224 -9.23 -9.45 -1.82
C ILE A 224 -7.73 -9.17 -1.97
N GLY A 225 -6.92 -10.21 -1.78
CA GLY A 225 -5.47 -10.16 -1.94
C GLY A 225 -4.73 -10.28 -0.62
N ASP A 226 -3.83 -11.26 -0.56
CA ASP A 226 -3.09 -11.62 0.65
C ASP A 226 -1.63 -11.15 0.58
N THR A 227 -1.20 -10.77 -0.62
CA THR A 227 0.11 -10.16 -0.84
C THR A 227 0.12 -9.37 -2.14
N ILE A 228 0.88 -8.28 -2.19
CA ILE A 228 0.92 -7.39 -3.35
C ILE A 228 2.33 -7.20 -3.89
N ARG A 229 2.42 -6.90 -5.18
CA ARG A 229 3.63 -6.34 -5.80
C ARG A 229 3.27 -5.28 -6.82
N ILE A 230 3.88 -4.10 -6.68
CA ILE A 230 3.86 -3.05 -7.69
C ILE A 230 4.91 -3.38 -8.76
N SER A 231 4.60 -3.18 -10.04
CA SER A 231 5.53 -3.51 -11.14
C SER A 231 5.84 -2.26 -11.97
N LEU A 232 6.89 -1.54 -11.59
CA LEU A 232 7.31 -0.28 -12.21
C LEU A 232 8.51 -0.50 -13.14
N SER A 233 8.56 0.28 -14.22
CA SER A 233 9.69 0.36 -15.15
C SER A 233 10.80 1.20 -14.55
N THR A 234 11.55 0.63 -13.62
CA THR A 234 12.70 1.25 -12.94
C THR A 234 13.69 0.20 -12.45
N PHE A 235 14.97 0.58 -12.34
CA PHE A 235 16.01 -0.22 -11.68
C PHE A 235 15.97 -0.12 -10.15
N HIS A 236 15.23 0.85 -9.61
CA HIS A 236 15.05 1.09 -8.18
C HIS A 236 13.87 0.28 -7.65
N ALA A 237 14.11 -0.98 -7.29
CA ALA A 237 13.08 -1.90 -6.78
C ALA A 237 12.44 -1.42 -5.46
N GLU A 238 13.17 -0.62 -4.68
CA GLU A 238 12.70 0.04 -3.46
C GLU A 238 11.53 0.99 -3.70
N GLU A 239 11.40 1.55 -4.91
CA GLU A 239 10.30 2.44 -5.27
C GLU A 239 8.99 1.65 -5.47
N GLU A 240 9.06 0.39 -5.90
CA GLU A 240 7.89 -0.51 -5.93
C GLU A 240 7.37 -0.76 -4.50
N VAL A 241 8.27 -0.82 -3.52
CA VAL A 241 7.97 -1.07 -2.10
C VAL A 241 7.30 0.15 -1.47
N LYS A 242 7.87 1.35 -1.69
CA LYS A 242 7.28 2.62 -1.20
C LYS A 242 5.83 2.79 -1.68
N VAL A 243 5.58 2.57 -2.97
CA VAL A 243 4.23 2.67 -3.55
C VAL A 243 3.28 1.62 -2.96
N ALA A 244 3.76 0.40 -2.68
CA ALA A 244 2.95 -0.63 -2.05
C ALA A 244 2.49 -0.19 -0.65
N TRP A 245 3.39 0.40 0.13
CA TRP A 245 3.09 0.92 1.47
C TRP A 245 2.10 2.09 1.43
N GLU A 246 2.24 3.02 0.48
CA GLU A 246 1.27 4.12 0.34
C GLU A 246 -0.15 3.62 0.01
N ILE A 247 -0.28 2.56 -0.82
CA ILE A 247 -1.59 1.95 -1.10
C ILE A 247 -2.18 1.29 0.16
N LEU A 248 -1.36 0.57 0.94
CA LEU A 248 -1.82 -0.09 2.16
C LEU A 248 -2.20 0.92 3.25
N LYS A 249 -1.42 2.00 3.38
CA LYS A 249 -1.65 3.13 4.30
C LYS A 249 -2.95 3.85 3.97
N ALA A 250 -3.19 4.15 2.68
CA ALA A 250 -4.43 4.79 2.23
C ALA A 250 -5.69 3.98 2.57
N LEU A 251 -5.59 2.66 2.67
CA LEU A 251 -6.68 1.75 3.06
C LEU A 251 -6.65 1.35 4.54
N LYS A 252 -5.71 1.88 5.33
CA LYS A 252 -5.47 1.51 6.73
C LYS A 252 -5.34 -0.01 6.96
N LEU A 253 -4.78 -0.72 5.98
CA LEU A 253 -4.56 -2.17 6.06
C LEU A 253 -3.23 -2.49 6.76
N ARG A 254 -2.21 -1.69 6.47
CA ARG A 254 -0.91 -1.69 7.16
C ARG A 254 -0.30 -0.30 7.03
N GLU A 255 0.45 0.10 8.04
CA GLU A 255 1.11 1.40 8.09
C GLU A 255 2.60 1.22 8.41
N ARG A 256 3.43 2.02 7.74
CA ARG A 256 4.88 2.13 7.96
C ARG A 256 5.31 3.54 7.61
N GLY A 257 6.09 4.15 8.49
CA GLY A 257 6.50 5.54 8.38
C GLY A 257 5.33 6.53 8.46
N PRO A 258 5.63 7.83 8.53
CA PRO A 258 4.62 8.87 8.72
C PRO A 258 3.57 8.95 7.61
N VAL A 259 2.44 9.55 7.96
CA VAL A 259 1.35 9.88 7.04
C VAL A 259 1.28 11.41 6.93
N LEU A 260 1.54 11.95 5.74
CA LEU A 260 1.41 13.38 5.49
C LEU A 260 -0.01 13.71 4.98
N ILE A 261 -0.69 14.60 5.67
CA ILE A 261 -2.03 15.10 5.33
C ILE A 261 -1.89 16.58 4.96
N ALA A 262 -1.83 16.88 3.67
CA ALA A 262 -1.72 18.25 3.19
C ALA A 262 -3.05 18.74 2.64
N CYS A 263 -3.46 19.97 2.98
CA CYS A 263 -4.61 20.58 2.31
C CYS A 263 -4.25 20.90 0.85
N PRO A 264 -5.24 20.89 -0.07
CA PRO A 264 -5.02 21.41 -1.41
C PRO A 264 -4.71 22.91 -1.36
N THR A 265 -4.00 23.41 -2.37
CA THR A 265 -3.82 24.85 -2.57
C THR A 265 -5.15 25.49 -2.96
N CYS A 266 -5.44 26.71 -2.47
CA CYS A 266 -6.61 27.48 -2.89
C CYS A 266 -6.36 29.00 -2.78
N GLY A 267 -7.33 29.84 -3.17
CA GLY A 267 -7.23 31.29 -3.07
C GLY A 267 -7.14 31.86 -1.64
N ARG A 268 -7.19 31.00 -0.61
CA ARG A 268 -7.06 31.38 0.81
C ARG A 268 -5.64 31.17 1.36
N LEU A 269 -4.73 30.61 0.57
CA LEU A 269 -3.37 30.32 1.02
C LEU A 269 -2.69 31.58 1.58
N GLN A 270 -2.00 31.40 2.70
CA GLN A 270 -1.28 32.48 3.38
C GLN A 270 0.25 32.32 3.30
N PHE A 271 0.74 31.16 2.84
CA PHE A 271 2.16 30.87 2.66
C PHE A 271 2.38 29.93 1.46
N ASP A 272 3.64 29.74 1.08
CA ASP A 272 4.04 28.82 0.02
C ASP A 272 3.86 27.36 0.47
N MET A 273 2.67 26.83 0.21
CA MET A 273 2.27 25.49 0.58
C MET A 273 3.13 24.41 -0.08
N ASP A 274 3.54 24.62 -1.34
CA ASP A 274 4.27 23.60 -2.11
C ASP A 274 5.65 23.35 -1.50
N SER A 275 6.39 24.43 -1.22
CA SER A 275 7.70 24.35 -0.58
C SER A 275 7.64 23.75 0.83
N VAL A 276 6.62 24.12 1.63
CA VAL A 276 6.47 23.62 3.00
C VAL A 276 6.13 22.13 3.02
N VAL A 277 5.18 21.69 2.19
CA VAL A 277 4.79 20.27 2.09
C VAL A 277 5.97 19.42 1.63
N ALA A 278 6.70 19.85 0.62
CA ALA A 278 7.87 19.12 0.11
C ALA A 278 8.97 18.96 1.18
N GLU A 279 9.23 20.00 1.98
CA GLU A 279 10.22 19.93 3.05
C GLU A 279 9.74 19.04 4.21
N VAL A 280 8.45 19.13 4.59
CA VAL A 280 7.86 18.25 5.60
C VAL A 280 7.92 16.80 5.16
N GLU A 281 7.51 16.48 3.92
CA GLU A 281 7.59 15.14 3.35
C GLU A 281 9.02 14.58 3.41
N ARG A 282 10.00 15.37 2.98
CA ARG A 282 11.42 14.99 2.99
C ARG A 282 11.94 14.68 4.40
N ARG A 283 11.59 15.50 5.40
CA ARG A 283 12.04 15.30 6.78
C ARG A 283 11.31 14.15 7.47
N LEU A 284 10.06 13.88 7.10
CA LEU A 284 9.29 12.75 7.62
C LEU A 284 9.89 11.38 7.22
N GLU A 285 10.64 11.29 6.13
CA GLU A 285 11.33 10.05 5.72
C GLU A 285 12.28 9.47 6.80
N GLN A 286 12.71 10.29 7.77
CA GLN A 286 13.61 9.88 8.85
C GLN A 286 12.91 9.11 9.99
N TYR A 287 11.57 9.12 10.02
CA TYR A 287 10.77 8.50 11.07
C TYR A 287 10.21 7.17 10.58
N GLU A 288 10.21 6.16 11.46
CA GLU A 288 9.69 4.81 11.12
C GLU A 288 8.25 4.60 11.61
N ASP A 289 7.84 5.33 12.64
CA ASP A 289 6.53 5.23 13.24
C ASP A 289 5.45 5.90 12.37
N PRO A 290 4.22 5.35 12.33
CA PRO A 290 3.11 5.89 11.55
C PRO A 290 2.46 7.09 12.25
N ILE A 291 3.23 8.16 12.45
CA ILE A 291 2.68 9.43 12.96
C ILE A 291 1.94 10.17 11.85
N GLU A 292 0.75 10.68 12.15
CA GLU A 292 -0.01 11.51 11.22
C GLU A 292 0.41 12.97 11.38
N VAL A 293 0.93 13.58 10.31
CA VAL A 293 1.39 14.96 10.29
C VAL A 293 0.60 15.74 9.25
N SER A 294 0.01 16.87 9.66
CA SER A 294 -0.85 17.68 8.81
C SER A 294 -0.27 19.05 8.48
N VAL A 295 -0.44 19.50 7.25
CA VAL A 295 0.06 20.81 6.77
C VAL A 295 -1.09 21.56 6.12
N LEU A 296 -1.44 22.71 6.67
CA LEU A 296 -2.66 23.43 6.31
C LEU A 296 -2.34 24.89 5.95
N GLY A 297 -2.73 25.27 4.73
CA GLY A 297 -2.37 26.54 4.12
C GLY A 297 -3.10 27.78 4.65
N CYS A 298 -4.08 27.62 5.54
CA CYS A 298 -4.82 28.73 6.16
C CYS A 298 -5.44 28.33 7.51
N ALA A 299 -5.69 29.32 8.37
CA ALA A 299 -6.28 29.13 9.70
C ALA A 299 -7.77 28.73 9.68
N VAL A 300 -8.53 29.12 8.64
CA VAL A 300 -10.00 29.16 8.65
C VAL A 300 -10.69 27.80 8.83
N ASN A 301 -10.18 26.75 8.18
CA ASN A 301 -10.76 25.39 8.25
C ASN A 301 -9.77 24.35 8.80
N GLY A 302 -8.59 24.80 9.23
CA GLY A 302 -7.46 23.90 9.31
C GLY A 302 -7.58 22.84 10.41
N ILE A 303 -7.72 23.29 11.66
CA ILE A 303 -7.62 22.40 12.81
C ILE A 303 -8.82 21.46 12.89
N GLY A 304 -10.01 21.91 12.51
CA GLY A 304 -11.22 21.09 12.53
C GLY A 304 -11.11 19.84 11.64
N GLU A 305 -10.59 20.00 10.42
CA GLU A 305 -10.44 18.91 9.45
C GLU A 305 -9.29 17.94 9.83
N ALA A 306 -8.24 18.45 10.49
CA ALA A 306 -7.03 17.70 10.81
C ALA A 306 -6.82 17.42 12.31
N ARG A 307 -7.83 17.59 13.16
CA ARG A 307 -7.76 17.36 14.61
C ARG A 307 -7.33 15.94 15.01
N HIS A 308 -7.42 14.99 14.08
CA HIS A 308 -7.04 13.60 14.29
C HIS A 308 -5.54 13.37 14.11
N ALA A 309 -4.83 14.27 13.42
CA ALA A 309 -3.41 14.16 13.20
C ALA A 309 -2.65 14.29 14.53
N ASP A 310 -1.57 13.50 14.68
CA ASP A 310 -0.71 13.57 15.85
C ASP A 310 -0.02 14.93 15.95
N PHE A 311 0.42 15.50 14.82
CA PHE A 311 0.97 16.83 14.75
C PHE A 311 0.47 17.57 13.52
N GLY A 312 0.54 18.89 13.55
CA GLY A 312 0.35 19.66 12.33
C GLY A 312 0.71 21.11 12.46
N ILE A 313 0.74 21.76 11.29
CA ILE A 313 0.96 23.20 11.15
C ILE A 313 -0.19 23.84 10.39
N THR A 314 -0.55 25.04 10.83
CA THR A 314 -1.41 25.95 10.07
C THR A 314 -0.76 27.33 10.02
N GLY A 315 -0.96 28.06 8.93
CA GLY A 315 -0.28 29.32 8.69
C GLY A 315 -1.19 30.49 8.34
N ALA A 316 -0.78 31.67 8.80
CA ALA A 316 -1.13 32.97 8.26
C ALA A 316 0.13 33.60 7.62
N LYS A 317 0.02 34.84 7.14
CA LYS A 317 1.07 35.47 6.33
C LYS A 317 2.44 35.49 7.01
N ASP A 318 2.51 36.03 8.23
CA ASP A 318 3.77 36.24 8.95
C ASP A 318 3.93 35.32 10.18
N MET A 319 2.83 34.70 10.62
CA MET A 319 2.78 33.80 11.78
C MET A 319 2.04 32.52 11.41
N GLY A 320 2.38 31.43 12.06
CA GLY A 320 1.61 30.20 12.05
C GLY A 320 1.59 29.55 13.42
N MET A 321 1.05 28.34 13.46
CA MET A 321 0.80 27.61 14.69
C MET A 321 1.08 26.14 14.50
N ILE A 322 1.67 25.53 15.53
CA ILE A 322 1.82 24.09 15.67
C ILE A 322 0.73 23.59 16.61
N TYR A 323 0.13 22.46 16.27
CA TYR A 323 -0.85 21.77 17.12
C TYR A 323 -0.57 20.27 17.17
N SER A 324 -1.17 19.62 18.16
CA SER A 324 -1.22 18.16 18.26
C SER A 324 -2.63 17.73 18.64
N ARG A 325 -3.21 16.79 17.89
CA ARG A 325 -4.55 16.22 18.17
C ARG A 325 -5.65 17.27 18.35
N GLY A 326 -5.56 18.34 17.56
CA GLY A 326 -6.49 19.47 17.60
C GLY A 326 -6.21 20.51 18.69
N GLU A 327 -5.23 20.29 19.56
CA GLU A 327 -4.85 21.22 20.62
C GLU A 327 -3.67 22.11 20.19
N PRO A 328 -3.79 23.45 20.26
CA PRO A 328 -2.66 24.36 20.02
C PRO A 328 -1.49 24.04 20.95
N ILE A 329 -0.28 23.93 20.39
CA ILE A 329 0.96 23.78 21.16
C ILE A 329 1.64 25.14 21.27
N LYS A 330 1.91 25.78 20.13
CA LYS A 330 2.64 27.04 20.11
C LYS A 330 2.44 27.82 18.82
N LYS A 331 2.64 29.13 18.94
CA LYS A 331 2.64 30.10 17.84
C LYS A 331 4.08 30.40 17.44
N VAL A 332 4.35 30.42 16.14
CA VAL A 332 5.71 30.63 15.59
C VAL A 332 5.65 31.50 14.34
N ARG A 333 6.80 32.03 13.91
CA ARG A 333 6.87 32.75 12.64
C ARG A 333 6.74 31.75 11.50
N THR A 334 6.16 32.16 10.37
CA THR A 334 5.95 31.27 9.21
C THR A 334 7.25 30.61 8.74
N GLU A 335 8.38 31.34 8.79
CA GLU A 335 9.71 30.82 8.44
C GLU A 335 10.23 29.72 9.38
N ASP A 336 9.75 29.67 10.62
CA ASP A 336 10.18 28.71 11.64
C ASP A 336 9.25 27.49 11.74
N LEU A 337 8.13 27.47 10.98
CA LEU A 337 7.06 26.46 11.13
C LEU A 337 7.56 25.02 11.01
N VAL A 338 8.36 24.75 9.99
CA VAL A 338 8.86 23.40 9.73
C VAL A 338 9.85 22.98 10.81
N ASP A 339 10.79 23.86 11.17
CA ASP A 339 11.81 23.54 12.18
C ASP A 339 11.18 23.29 13.55
N GLU A 340 10.26 24.13 13.97
CA GLU A 340 9.56 23.98 15.24
C GLU A 340 8.60 22.77 15.23
N LEU A 341 7.96 22.45 14.10
CA LEU A 341 7.17 21.21 13.97
C LEU A 341 8.01 19.98 14.28
N PHE A 342 9.19 19.86 13.65
CA PHE A 342 10.08 18.72 13.90
C PHE A 342 10.69 18.74 15.30
N ALA A 343 10.94 19.92 15.89
CA ALA A 343 11.34 20.01 17.29
C ALA A 343 10.27 19.42 18.23
N GLU A 344 8.98 19.67 17.97
CA GLU A 344 7.88 19.09 18.75
C GLU A 344 7.74 17.57 18.52
N ILE A 345 7.91 17.10 17.28
CA ILE A 345 7.92 15.66 16.97
C ILE A 345 9.08 14.96 17.70
N ASP A 346 10.28 15.55 17.70
CA ASP A 346 11.45 15.00 18.37
C ASP A 346 11.28 14.99 19.90
N LYS A 347 10.70 16.06 20.47
CA LYS A 347 10.32 16.11 21.89
C LYS A 347 9.35 15.00 22.24
N TYR A 348 8.36 14.73 21.38
CA TYR A 348 7.40 13.64 21.57
C TYR A 348 8.09 12.27 21.65
N TYR A 349 9.04 11.99 20.75
CA TYR A 349 9.83 10.75 20.83
C TYR A 349 10.71 10.71 22.09
N ALA A 350 11.39 11.81 22.42
CA ALA A 350 12.23 11.91 23.61
C ALA A 350 11.44 11.72 24.92
N ALA A 351 10.17 12.14 24.94
CA ALA A 351 9.25 11.97 26.07
C ALA A 351 8.55 10.59 26.10
N GLY A 352 8.97 9.64 25.25
CA GLY A 352 8.38 8.31 25.19
C GLY A 352 6.98 8.30 24.58
N LYS A 353 6.81 9.00 23.45
CA LYS A 353 5.54 9.14 22.70
C LYS A 353 4.44 9.84 23.51
N ARG A 354 4.82 10.92 24.20
CA ARG A 354 3.90 11.79 24.94
C ARG A 354 4.08 13.22 24.49
N VAL A 355 2.97 13.90 24.21
CA VAL A 355 2.97 15.32 23.89
C VAL A 355 3.33 16.09 25.16
N VAL A 356 4.34 16.96 25.07
CA VAL A 356 4.75 17.85 26.14
C VAL A 356 4.37 19.25 25.72
N ARG A 357 3.49 19.90 26.49
CA ARG A 357 2.91 21.21 26.16
C ARG A 357 3.31 22.22 27.22
N ASP A 358 3.75 23.40 26.78
CA ASP A 358 3.88 24.57 27.65
C ASP A 358 2.54 25.30 27.65
N GLU A 359 1.88 25.36 28.81
CA GLU A 359 0.54 25.97 28.92
C GLU A 359 0.54 27.48 28.61
N GLY A 360 1.68 28.16 28.75
CA GLY A 360 1.82 29.57 28.38
C GLY A 360 1.88 29.77 26.87
N GLU A 361 2.76 29.04 26.18
CA GLU A 361 2.85 29.10 24.70
C GLU A 361 1.54 28.68 24.04
N ALA A 362 0.87 27.70 24.64
CA ALA A 362 -0.34 27.17 24.10
C ALA A 362 -1.55 28.10 24.28
N ALA A 363 -1.64 28.81 25.40
CA ALA A 363 -2.65 29.85 25.60
C ALA A 363 -2.46 31.02 24.62
N GLU A 364 -1.21 31.40 24.30
CA GLU A 364 -0.94 32.40 23.27
C GLU A 364 -1.37 31.92 21.88
N ALA A 365 -1.08 30.66 21.55
CA ALA A 365 -1.47 30.03 20.29
C ALA A 365 -2.99 29.97 20.11
N GLU A 366 -3.72 29.59 21.17
CA GLU A 366 -5.18 29.53 21.19
C GLU A 366 -5.81 30.92 21.00
N ALA A 367 -5.28 31.94 21.67
CA ALA A 367 -5.73 33.32 21.49
C ALA A 367 -5.51 33.81 20.05
N TRP A 368 -4.34 33.53 19.48
CA TRP A 368 -4.03 33.90 18.10
C TRP A 368 -4.95 33.21 17.09
N LEU A 369 -5.22 31.92 17.29
CA LEU A 369 -6.12 31.17 16.44
C LEU A 369 -7.52 31.78 16.44
N ALA A 370 -8.06 32.12 17.62
CA ALA A 370 -9.39 32.73 17.74
C ALA A 370 -9.50 34.09 17.02
N GLU A 371 -8.40 34.83 16.88
CA GLU A 371 -8.35 36.09 16.12
C GLU A 371 -8.28 35.91 14.60
N HIS A 372 -7.77 34.76 14.14
CA HIS A 372 -7.47 34.48 12.73
C HIS A 372 -8.38 33.43 12.10
N GLU A 373 -9.15 32.69 12.90
CA GLU A 373 -10.34 32.02 12.44
C GLU A 373 -11.31 33.07 11.91
N ASP A 374 -11.85 32.83 10.72
CA ASP A 374 -12.81 33.75 10.11
C ASP A 374 -14.08 33.76 10.98
N ALA A 375 -14.20 34.77 11.84
CA ALA A 375 -15.37 35.01 12.68
C ALA A 375 -16.65 35.27 11.87
N THR A 376 -16.60 35.28 10.54
CA THR A 376 -17.75 35.31 9.62
C THR A 376 -17.97 34.01 8.84
N ALA A 377 -17.07 33.03 8.95
CA ALA A 377 -17.25 31.73 8.32
C ALA A 377 -18.48 31.02 8.90
N MET A 378 -19.40 30.64 8.00
CA MET A 378 -20.52 29.75 8.31
C MET A 378 -20.00 28.32 8.38
N THR A 379 -19.39 27.95 9.51
CA THR A 379 -19.03 26.55 9.78
C THR A 379 -20.31 25.70 9.89
N PRO A 380 -20.24 24.38 9.65
CA PRO A 380 -21.38 23.48 9.85
C PRO A 380 -21.97 23.59 11.26
N GLU A 381 -21.14 23.73 12.31
CA GLU A 381 -21.66 23.92 13.67
C GLU A 381 -22.40 25.25 13.83
N ARG A 382 -21.91 26.32 13.19
CA ARG A 382 -22.53 27.64 13.26
C ARG A 382 -23.80 27.73 12.42
N LEU A 383 -23.83 27.08 11.26
CA LEU A 383 -25.05 26.85 10.47
C LEU A 383 -26.08 26.07 11.29
N ALA A 384 -25.68 24.96 11.91
CA ALA A 384 -26.56 24.17 12.76
C ALA A 384 -27.04 24.95 14.00
N ALA A 385 -26.19 25.77 14.61
CA ALA A 385 -26.56 26.64 15.72
C ALA A 385 -27.51 27.77 15.29
N LEU A 386 -27.32 28.35 14.11
CA LEU A 386 -28.21 29.34 13.53
C LEU A 386 -29.55 28.74 13.09
N GLU A 387 -29.56 27.53 12.53
CA GLU A 387 -30.77 26.77 12.21
C GLU A 387 -31.54 26.38 13.47
N ALA A 388 -30.84 25.94 14.53
CA ALA A 388 -31.45 25.67 15.83
C ALA A 388 -32.01 26.94 16.50
N ALA A 389 -31.29 28.06 16.41
CA ALA A 389 -31.76 29.36 16.90
C ALA A 389 -32.96 29.90 16.09
N ALA A 390 -32.97 29.71 14.77
CA ALA A 390 -34.08 30.09 13.90
C ALA A 390 -35.33 29.20 14.13
N ALA A 391 -35.14 27.92 14.45
CA ALA A 391 -36.23 27.01 14.81
C ALA A 391 -36.90 27.39 16.14
N LEU A 392 -36.15 27.98 17.08
CA LEU A 392 -36.70 28.54 18.32
C LEU A 392 -37.51 29.83 18.09
N ASP A 393 -37.16 30.61 17.06
CA ASP A 393 -37.84 31.87 16.71
C ASP A 393 -39.13 31.64 15.90
N GLU A 394 -39.25 30.50 15.20
CA GLU A 394 -40.49 30.08 14.53
C GLU A 394 -41.63 29.74 15.51
N GLU A 395 -41.33 29.31 16.76
CA GLU A 395 -42.36 29.09 17.79
C GLU A 395 -43.00 30.41 18.28
N THR A 396 -42.32 31.54 18.10
CA THR A 396 -42.80 32.89 18.46
C THR A 396 -43.31 33.71 17.28
N SER A 397 -43.24 33.16 16.05
CA SER A 397 -43.71 33.84 14.84
C SER A 397 -45.25 33.93 14.79
N PRO A 398 -45.86 35.11 14.53
CA PRO A 398 -47.31 35.28 14.48
C PRO A 398 -48.00 34.54 13.31
N VAL A 399 -47.23 33.78 12.51
CA VAL A 399 -47.72 32.94 11.40
C VAL A 399 -47.54 31.43 11.64
N ALA A 400 -47.06 31.04 12.83
CA ALA A 400 -46.94 29.64 13.23
C ALA A 400 -48.29 28.91 13.05
N GLY A 401 -48.34 27.96 12.13
CA GLY A 401 -49.52 27.14 11.84
C GLY A 401 -50.17 27.31 10.46
N ARG A 402 -49.74 28.26 9.61
CA ARG A 402 -50.21 28.32 8.20
C ARG A 402 -49.33 27.49 7.27
N ARG A 403 -49.45 26.16 7.34
CA ARG A 403 -48.94 25.29 6.27
C ARG A 403 -49.83 25.48 5.03
N PHE A 404 -49.30 26.12 4.00
CA PHE A 404 -49.89 26.05 2.66
C PHE A 404 -49.77 24.62 2.16
N THR A 405 -50.89 23.91 2.07
CA THR A 405 -50.97 22.66 1.31
C THR A 405 -50.82 23.00 -0.17
N ARG A 406 -49.72 22.58 -0.79
CA ARG A 406 -49.61 22.55 -2.26
C ARG A 406 -50.57 21.48 -2.78
N ALA A 407 -51.45 21.88 -3.69
CA ALA A 407 -52.29 20.98 -4.48
C ALA A 407 -51.47 20.26 -5.55
#